data_AF-A0A927LL53-F1
#
_entry.id   AF-A0A927LL53-F1
#
_cell.length_a   1.000
_cell.length_b   1.000
_cell.length_c   1.000
_cell.angle_alpha   90.00
_cell.angle_beta   90.00
_cell.angle_gamma   90.00
#
_symmetry.space_group_name_H-M   'P 1'
#
loop_
_entity.id
_entity.type
_entity.pdbx_description
1 polymer ?
#
loop_
_entity_poly.entity_id
_entity_poly.type
_entity_poly.pdbx_seq_one_letter_code
_entity_poly.pdbx_strand_id
1 'polypeptide(L)'
;MLILSNVQNKRNEKKLRKLNESRPNLTRTEYINRLVKNGFNKRHVEIVHDEIREFIQMDDFSIYPEDDIHKIYGIEDLDDIELIDTICEKLNLRKAEQKDCEELNKRMKIFNAEYILTLTKELTE
;
A
#
# COMPACT_ATOMS: atom_id res chain seq x y z
N MET A 1 14.14 15.97 -17.27
CA MET A 1 13.53 14.73 -16.74
C MET A 1 12.15 14.97 -16.10
N LEU A 2 11.36 15.95 -16.60
CA LEU A 2 10.03 16.34 -16.04
C LEU A 2 8.84 15.92 -16.90
N ILE A 3 9.08 15.58 -18.18
CA ILE A 3 8.02 15.25 -19.14
C ILE A 3 7.57 13.78 -18.98
N LEU A 4 8.51 12.88 -18.66
CA LEU A 4 8.22 11.45 -18.49
C LEU A 4 7.38 11.19 -17.24
N SER A 5 7.73 11.79 -16.10
CA SER A 5 6.97 11.69 -14.84
C SER A 5 5.54 12.23 -14.97
N ASN A 6 5.33 13.36 -15.67
CA ASN A 6 3.99 13.89 -15.92
C ASN A 6 3.14 13.02 -16.87
N VAL A 7 3.74 12.41 -17.89
CA VAL A 7 3.03 11.52 -18.82
C VAL A 7 2.73 10.16 -18.16
N GLN A 8 3.65 9.66 -17.34
CA GLN A 8 3.48 8.44 -16.54
C GLN A 8 2.33 8.63 -15.53
N ASN A 9 2.32 9.74 -14.78
CA ASN A 9 1.24 10.07 -13.85
C ASN A 9 -0.13 10.16 -14.54
N LYS A 10 -0.23 10.83 -15.70
CA LYS A 10 -1.50 10.90 -16.45
C LYS A 10 -1.97 9.55 -17.00
N ARG A 11 -1.05 8.67 -17.43
CA ARG A 11 -1.39 7.32 -17.88
C ARG A 11 -1.86 6.45 -16.73
N ASN A 12 -1.18 6.54 -15.58
CA ASN A 12 -1.56 5.84 -14.36
C ASN A 12 -2.92 6.32 -13.85
N GLU A 13 -3.16 7.62 -13.81
CA GLU A 13 -4.46 8.19 -13.42
C GLU A 13 -5.60 7.66 -14.30
N LYS A 14 -5.44 7.66 -15.64
CA LYS A 14 -6.48 7.13 -16.54
C LYS A 14 -6.73 5.63 -16.33
N LYS A 15 -5.68 4.84 -16.08
CA LYS A 15 -5.80 3.41 -15.77
C LYS A 15 -6.53 3.20 -14.46
N LEU A 16 -6.17 3.96 -13.42
CA LEU A 16 -6.77 3.90 -12.10
C LEU A 16 -8.23 4.34 -12.10
N ARG A 17 -8.60 5.40 -12.83
CA ARG A 17 -10.01 5.81 -13.01
C ARG A 17 -10.84 4.69 -13.63
N LYS A 18 -10.36 4.10 -14.74
CA LYS A 18 -11.05 2.96 -15.37
C LYS A 18 -11.19 1.77 -14.43
N LEU A 19 -10.14 1.48 -13.65
CA LEU A 19 -10.17 0.42 -12.67
C LEU A 19 -11.23 0.71 -11.59
N ASN A 20 -11.24 1.93 -11.05
CA ASN A 20 -12.19 2.37 -10.04
C ASN A 20 -13.65 2.29 -10.52
N GLU A 21 -13.90 2.63 -11.79
CA GLU A 21 -15.23 2.48 -12.42
C GLU A 21 -15.62 1.00 -12.66
N SER A 22 -14.64 0.12 -12.82
CA SER A 22 -14.86 -1.30 -13.16
C SER A 22 -15.14 -2.21 -11.95
N ARG A 23 -14.93 -1.72 -10.73
CA ARG A 23 -15.10 -2.49 -9.50
C ARG A 23 -16.03 -1.78 -8.52
N PRO A 24 -16.71 -2.52 -7.62
CA PRO A 24 -17.50 -1.91 -6.57
C PRO A 24 -16.64 -0.96 -5.71
N ASN A 25 -17.27 0.02 -5.08
CA ASN A 25 -16.57 0.83 -4.10
C ASN A 25 -16.35 -0.02 -2.83
N LEU A 26 -15.11 -0.08 -2.35
CA LEU A 26 -14.78 -0.64 -1.04
C LEU A 26 -14.55 0.52 -0.08
N THR A 27 -15.44 0.65 0.91
CA THR A 27 -15.31 1.74 1.88
C THR A 27 -14.10 1.52 2.79
N ARG A 28 -13.54 2.62 3.31
CA ARG A 28 -12.47 2.57 4.33
C ARG A 28 -12.83 1.65 5.50
N THR A 29 -14.08 1.68 5.96
CA THR A 29 -14.54 0.81 7.06
C THR A 29 -14.54 -0.67 6.67
N GLU A 30 -14.98 -1.03 5.46
CA GLU A 30 -14.94 -2.41 4.99
C GLU A 30 -13.52 -2.90 4.79
N TYR A 31 -12.64 -2.07 4.22
CA TYR A 31 -11.21 -2.33 4.11
C TYR A 31 -10.61 -2.67 5.48
N ILE A 32 -10.82 -1.80 6.47
CA ILE A 32 -10.28 -1.98 7.82
C ILE A 32 -10.83 -3.26 8.45
N ASN A 33 -12.14 -3.49 8.35
CA ASN A 33 -12.78 -4.66 8.96
C ASN A 33 -12.28 -5.98 8.37
N ARG A 34 -11.94 -6.04 7.08
CA ARG A 34 -11.38 -7.25 6.45
C ARG A 34 -10.04 -7.62 7.09
N LEU A 35 -9.13 -6.66 7.21
CA LEU A 35 -7.79 -6.91 7.74
C LEU A 35 -7.77 -7.11 9.25
N VAL A 36 -8.63 -6.40 9.99
CA VAL A 36 -8.79 -6.65 11.44
C VAL A 36 -9.33 -8.06 11.71
N LYS A 37 -10.27 -8.56 10.89
CA LYS A 37 -10.75 -9.96 10.98
C LYS A 37 -9.64 -10.98 10.71
N ASN A 38 -8.62 -10.61 9.92
CA ASN A 38 -7.43 -11.43 9.67
C ASN A 38 -6.40 -11.36 10.82
N GLY A 39 -6.70 -10.62 11.91
CA GLY A 39 -5.87 -10.56 13.11
C GLY A 39 -4.89 -9.38 13.16
N PHE A 40 -4.98 -8.43 12.24
CA PHE A 40 -4.15 -7.23 12.26
C PHE A 40 -4.66 -6.17 13.23
N ASN A 41 -3.73 -5.40 13.80
CA ASN A 41 -4.05 -4.29 14.68
C ASN A 41 -4.79 -3.18 13.91
N LYS A 42 -5.96 -2.76 14.40
CA LYS A 42 -6.79 -1.73 13.74
C LYS A 42 -6.03 -0.43 13.44
N ARG A 43 -5.21 0.07 14.38
CA ARG A 43 -4.43 1.30 14.19
C ARG A 43 -3.40 1.15 13.05
N HIS A 44 -2.76 -0.02 12.95
CA HIS A 44 -1.81 -0.29 11.87
C HIS A 44 -2.54 -0.33 10.52
N VAL A 45 -3.70 -0.99 10.47
CA VAL A 45 -4.52 -1.06 9.26
C VAL A 45 -4.99 0.32 8.81
N GLU A 46 -5.40 1.18 9.75
CA GLU A 46 -5.80 2.56 9.46
C GLU A 46 -4.65 3.37 8.85
N ILE A 47 -3.45 3.30 9.45
CA ILE A 47 -2.27 4.01 8.92
C ILE A 47 -1.89 3.49 7.54
N VAL A 48 -1.80 2.16 7.36
CA VAL A 48 -1.48 1.56 6.05
C VAL A 48 -2.47 1.99 4.97
N HIS A 49 -3.78 1.99 5.27
CA HIS A 49 -4.80 2.46 4.34
C HIS A 49 -4.58 3.93 3.95
N ASP A 50 -4.35 4.79 4.94
CA ASP A 50 -4.25 6.23 4.73
C ASP A 50 -2.96 6.57 3.93
N GLU A 51 -1.83 5.90 4.19
CA GLU A 51 -0.59 6.10 3.41
C GLU A 51 -0.70 5.61 1.96
N ILE A 52 -1.28 4.43 1.73
CA ILE A 52 -1.50 3.95 0.35
C ILE A 52 -2.38 4.95 -0.42
N ARG A 53 -3.38 5.53 0.24
CA ARG A 53 -4.27 6.53 -0.35
C ARG A 53 -3.56 7.84 -0.64
N GLU A 54 -2.76 8.34 0.29
CA GLU A 54 -1.93 9.54 0.10
C GLU A 54 -0.98 9.35 -1.09
N PHE A 55 -0.40 8.15 -1.25
CA PHE A 55 0.50 7.83 -2.36
C PHE A 55 -0.21 7.82 -3.72
N ILE A 56 -1.43 7.27 -3.79
CA ILE A 56 -2.21 7.20 -5.04
C ILE A 56 -2.69 8.60 -5.50
N GLN A 57 -2.84 9.56 -4.58
CA GLN A 57 -3.28 10.93 -4.84
C GLN A 57 -4.64 11.00 -5.59
N MET A 58 -5.56 10.07 -5.30
CA MET A 58 -6.90 10.02 -5.89
C MET A 58 -7.95 9.73 -4.81
N ASP A 59 -8.67 10.77 -4.41
CA ASP A 59 -9.59 10.72 -3.27
C ASP A 59 -10.77 9.76 -3.45
N ASP A 60 -11.26 9.55 -4.68
CA ASP A 60 -12.37 8.66 -4.95
C ASP A 60 -11.93 7.21 -5.24
N PHE A 61 -10.64 6.93 -5.22
CA PHE A 61 -10.11 5.61 -5.54
C PHE A 61 -10.39 4.60 -4.41
N SER A 62 -11.03 3.48 -4.78
CA SER A 62 -11.30 2.37 -3.87
C SER A 62 -10.08 1.44 -3.81
N ILE A 63 -9.39 1.40 -2.68
CA ILE A 63 -8.22 0.56 -2.43
C ILE A 63 -8.69 -0.80 -1.93
N TYR A 64 -8.11 -1.89 -2.43
CA TYR A 64 -8.38 -3.25 -1.97
C TYR A 64 -7.16 -3.85 -1.26
N PRO A 65 -7.32 -4.55 -0.12
CA PRO A 65 -6.20 -5.16 0.60
C PRO A 65 -5.35 -6.14 -0.22
N GLU A 66 -5.99 -6.85 -1.13
CA GLU A 66 -5.40 -7.88 -1.99
C GLU A 66 -4.66 -7.34 -3.23
N ASP A 67 -4.86 -6.05 -3.55
CA ASP A 67 -4.25 -5.44 -4.74
C ASP A 67 -2.73 -5.44 -4.62
N ASP A 68 -2.07 -5.93 -5.68
CA ASP A 68 -0.63 -5.78 -5.87
C ASP A 68 -0.34 -4.31 -6.15
N ILE A 69 0.23 -3.62 -5.16
CA ILE A 69 0.44 -2.17 -5.17
C ILE A 69 1.33 -1.77 -6.36
N HIS A 70 2.37 -2.56 -6.67
CA HIS A 70 3.25 -2.28 -7.82
C HIS A 70 2.48 -2.37 -9.14
N LYS A 71 1.71 -3.44 -9.34
CA LYS A 71 1.04 -3.70 -10.64
C LYS A 71 -0.23 -2.89 -10.84
N ILE A 72 -1.00 -2.71 -9.78
CA ILE A 72 -2.31 -2.09 -9.82
C ILE A 72 -2.14 -0.57 -9.74
N TYR A 73 -1.39 -0.08 -8.75
CA TYR A 73 -1.24 1.36 -8.48
C TYR A 73 -0.09 2.00 -9.23
N GLY A 74 0.87 1.20 -9.72
CA GLY A 74 2.00 1.71 -10.48
C GLY A 74 3.04 2.41 -9.61
N ILE A 75 3.11 2.00 -8.34
CA ILE A 75 4.16 2.37 -7.38
C ILE A 75 5.40 1.54 -7.78
N GLU A 76 6.55 2.16 -8.03
CA GLU A 76 7.79 1.47 -8.44
C GLU A 76 8.73 1.21 -7.24
N ASP A 77 9.85 0.49 -7.45
CA ASP A 77 10.78 0.00 -6.39
C ASP A 77 11.49 1.09 -5.54
N LEU A 78 11.37 2.38 -5.88
CA LEU A 78 11.83 3.47 -5.00
C LEU A 78 10.68 4.04 -4.16
N ASP A 79 9.49 3.99 -4.72
CA ASP A 79 8.27 4.51 -4.15
C ASP A 79 7.73 3.57 -3.05
N ASP A 80 7.97 2.26 -3.17
CA ASP A 80 7.59 1.28 -2.15
C ASP A 80 8.44 1.40 -0.87
N ILE A 81 9.73 1.68 -0.98
CA ILE A 81 10.62 1.98 0.15
C ILE A 81 10.14 3.24 0.87
N GLU A 82 9.82 4.30 0.13
CA GLU A 82 9.30 5.55 0.70
C GLU A 82 7.96 5.33 1.43
N LEU A 83 7.06 4.54 0.83
CA LEU A 83 5.79 4.15 1.44
C LEU A 83 6.01 3.38 2.75
N ILE A 84 6.87 2.36 2.74
CA ILE A 84 7.16 1.55 3.94
C ILE A 84 7.80 2.41 5.04
N ASP A 85 8.77 3.26 4.69
CA ASP A 85 9.46 4.14 5.64
C ASP A 85 8.47 5.10 6.31
N THR A 86 7.57 5.71 5.54
CA THR A 86 6.54 6.63 6.05
C THR A 86 5.58 5.93 6.99
N ILE A 87 5.15 4.71 6.63
CA ILE A 87 4.30 3.87 7.48
C ILE A 87 5.01 3.52 8.79
N CYS A 88 6.29 3.13 8.73
CA CYS A 88 7.08 2.82 9.92
C CYS A 88 7.23 4.04 10.83
N GLU A 89 7.48 5.22 10.26
CA GLU A 89 7.57 6.48 11.01
C GLU A 89 6.25 6.83 11.72
N LYS A 90 5.11 6.76 11.02
CA LYS A 90 3.79 7.03 11.62
C LYS A 90 3.40 6.00 12.70
N LEU A 91 3.95 4.79 12.62
CA LEU A 91 3.79 3.74 13.63
C LEU A 91 4.84 3.81 14.75
N ASN A 92 5.80 4.73 14.68
CA ASN A 92 6.94 4.83 15.60
C ASN A 92 7.75 3.52 15.68
N LEU A 93 7.97 2.90 14.53
CA LEU A 93 8.79 1.70 14.34
C LEU A 93 10.17 2.07 13.78
N ARG A 94 11.14 1.17 13.94
CA ARG A 94 12.39 1.28 13.18
C ARG A 94 12.09 1.15 11.68
N LYS A 95 12.93 1.75 10.84
CA LYS A 95 12.89 1.51 9.39
C LYS A 95 13.09 0.03 9.07
N ALA A 96 12.42 -0.43 8.03
CA ALA A 96 12.64 -1.77 7.49
C ALA A 96 14.04 -1.83 6.87
N GLU A 97 14.82 -2.84 7.23
CA GLU A 97 16.08 -3.14 6.56
C GLU A 97 15.81 -4.04 5.37
N GLN A 98 16.73 -4.05 4.39
CA GLN A 98 16.64 -4.94 3.23
C GLN A 98 16.43 -6.41 3.64
N LYS A 99 17.09 -6.86 4.72
CA LYS A 99 16.95 -8.22 5.23
C LYS A 99 15.51 -8.54 5.68
N ASP A 100 14.78 -7.57 6.26
CA ASP A 100 13.41 -7.78 6.73
C ASP A 100 12.48 -8.02 5.54
N CYS A 101 12.63 -7.19 4.49
CA CYS A 101 11.91 -7.35 3.23
C CYS A 101 12.29 -8.64 2.51
N GLU A 102 13.57 -9.02 2.48
CA GLU A 102 14.04 -10.27 1.86
C GLU A 102 13.47 -11.51 2.55
N GLU A 103 13.44 -11.55 3.89
CA GLU A 103 12.82 -12.65 4.63
C GLU A 103 11.32 -12.75 4.34
N LEU A 104 10.62 -11.62 4.32
CA LEU A 104 9.19 -11.58 4.00
C LEU A 104 8.94 -12.00 2.53
N ASN A 105 9.80 -11.59 1.59
CA ASN A 105 9.74 -11.93 0.17
C ASN A 105 9.90 -13.44 -0.10
N LYS A 106 10.48 -14.21 0.83
CA LYS A 106 10.54 -15.68 0.72
C LYS A 106 9.16 -16.32 0.85
N ARG A 107 8.26 -15.72 1.65
CA ARG A 107 6.92 -16.24 1.96
C ARG A 107 5.78 -15.49 1.28
N MET A 108 5.93 -14.20 1.00
CA MET A 108 4.92 -13.35 0.35
C MET A 108 5.49 -12.79 -0.95
N LYS A 109 4.82 -13.05 -2.07
CA LYS A 109 5.25 -12.63 -3.41
C LYS A 109 4.53 -11.40 -3.95
N ILE A 110 3.45 -11.00 -3.27
CA ILE A 110 2.61 -9.88 -3.67
C ILE A 110 2.85 -8.76 -2.67
N PHE A 111 3.27 -7.60 -3.17
CA PHE A 111 3.38 -6.39 -2.37
C PHE A 111 2.00 -5.75 -2.24
N ASN A 112 1.24 -6.15 -1.22
CA ASN A 112 -0.11 -5.69 -0.94
C ASN A 112 -0.25 -5.19 0.51
N ALA A 113 -1.47 -4.86 0.95
CA ALA A 113 -1.68 -4.36 2.31
C ALA A 113 -1.27 -5.38 3.39
N GLU A 114 -1.54 -6.67 3.16
CA GLU A 114 -1.16 -7.73 4.09
C GLU A 114 0.36 -7.87 4.20
N TYR A 115 1.10 -7.68 3.11
CA TYR A 115 2.55 -7.63 3.13
C TYR A 115 3.05 -6.54 4.08
N ILE A 116 2.59 -5.31 3.89
CA ILE A 116 3.01 -4.15 4.69
C ILE A 116 2.63 -4.34 6.16
N LEU A 117 1.44 -4.86 6.43
CA LEU A 117 0.98 -5.13 7.80
C LEU A 117 1.78 -6.26 8.47
N THR A 118 2.17 -7.29 7.71
CA THR A 118 3.03 -8.36 8.21
C THR A 118 4.42 -7.83 8.52
N LEU A 119 4.99 -7.03 7.63
CA LEU A 119 6.28 -6.37 7.83
C LEU A 119 6.27 -5.52 9.11
N THR A 120 5.32 -4.58 9.21
CA THR A 120 5.23 -3.68 10.37
C THR A 120 4.98 -4.43 11.69
N LYS A 121 4.25 -5.54 11.65
CA LYS A 121 4.07 -6.42 12.81
C LYS A 121 5.40 -7.03 13.25
N GLU A 122 6.20 -7.56 12.32
CA GLU A 122 7.51 -8.16 12.63
C GLU A 122 8.56 -7.14 13.07
N LEU A 123 8.40 -5.86 12.71
CA LEU A 123 9.24 -4.78 13.23
C LEU A 123 8.87 -4.36 14.66
N THR A 124 7.70 -4.79 15.15
CA THR A 124 7.21 -4.50 16.51
C THR A 124 7.63 -5.57 17.52
N GLU A 125 7.82 -6.81 17.05
CA GLU A 125 8.21 -7.99 17.83
C GLU A 125 9.74 -8.10 18.02
#